data_AF-A0A0J8S5G1-F1
#
_entry.id   AF-A0A0J8S5G1-F1
#
_cell.length_a   1.000
_cell.length_b   1.000
_cell.length_c   1.000
_cell.angle_alpha   90.00
_cell.angle_beta   90.00
_cell.angle_gamma   90.00
#
_symmetry.space_group_name_H-M   'P 1'
#
loop_
_entity.id
_entity.type
_entity.pdbx_description
1 polymer ?
#
loop_
_entity_poly.entity_id
_entity_poly.type
_entity_poly.pdbx_seq_one_letter_code
_entity_poly.pdbx_strand_id
1 'polypeptide(L)'
;MSQGRNNLYTFGNGFSLDKNYKDMREHMGLPPDNSMDWNSRVSLLDILPEYMALGDVIPSVLRQTWMENAILLMLQCALEQVLVYGETEAEKIDEAFAWDWPYSHNWLGNGTEKAAWTTSRDVMRCSLIPSGTSTSEVNLKRLSFKYPLFEVEGAILDSLNDLLNMLEIPILQRLGLGTASELNVMDVTGE
;
A
#
# COMPACT_ATOMS: atom_id res chain seq x y z
N MET A 1 -33.81 30.51 27.55
CA MET A 1 -33.87 30.07 26.14
C MET A 1 -32.69 30.74 25.45
N SER A 2 -31.64 30.10 24.94
CA SER A 2 -31.45 28.76 24.39
C SER A 2 -30.01 28.32 24.72
N GLN A 3 -29.85 27.13 25.30
CA GLN A 3 -28.55 26.46 25.39
C GLN A 3 -28.30 25.71 24.08
N GLY A 4 -27.32 26.16 23.31
CA GLY A 4 -26.84 25.49 22.10
C GLY A 4 -25.65 24.59 22.43
N ARG A 5 -25.97 23.32 22.72
CA ARG A 5 -25.16 22.08 22.61
C ARG A 5 -23.66 22.24 22.33
N ASN A 6 -22.86 22.17 23.40
CA ASN A 6 -21.51 21.64 23.34
C ASN A 6 -21.61 20.12 23.15
N ASN A 7 -21.38 19.62 21.93
CA ASN A 7 -21.11 18.20 21.74
C ASN A 7 -19.67 17.92 22.18
N LEU A 8 -19.56 17.46 23.43
CA LEU A 8 -18.44 16.69 23.94
C LEU A 8 -18.20 15.49 23.00
N TYR A 9 -17.19 15.56 22.14
CA TYR A 9 -16.50 14.34 21.72
C TYR A 9 -15.50 14.03 22.82
N THR A 10 -15.84 13.01 23.60
CA THR A 10 -15.02 12.42 24.65
C THR A 10 -13.67 11.97 24.08
N PHE A 11 -12.62 12.77 24.33
CA PHE A 11 -11.23 12.39 24.15
C PHE A 11 -10.85 11.30 25.18
N GLY A 12 -11.17 10.05 24.87
CA GLY A 12 -10.79 8.87 25.66
C GLY A 12 -9.63 8.06 25.07
N ASN A 13 -9.30 8.24 23.78
CA ASN A 13 -8.36 7.34 23.06
C ASN A 13 -7.00 7.94 22.69
N GLY A 14 -6.81 9.26 22.82
CA GLY A 14 -5.59 9.92 22.35
C GLY A 14 -4.30 9.44 23.03
N PHE A 15 -4.34 9.18 24.34
CA PHE A 15 -3.18 8.69 25.09
C PHE A 15 -2.75 7.26 24.71
N SER A 16 -3.70 6.42 24.28
CA SER A 16 -3.42 5.05 23.85
C SER A 16 -2.81 5.02 22.45
N LEU A 17 -3.32 5.86 21.54
CA LEU A 17 -2.80 5.99 20.18
C LEU A 17 -1.37 6.54 20.15
N ASP A 18 -1.10 7.55 20.97
CA ASP A 18 0.22 8.19 21.09
C ASP A 18 1.29 7.20 21.56
N LYS A 19 0.90 6.31 22.48
CA LYS A 19 1.75 5.22 22.97
C LYS A 19 1.96 4.15 21.90
N ASN A 20 0.88 3.65 21.29
CA ASN A 20 0.97 2.61 20.26
C ASN A 20 1.84 3.03 19.08
N TYR A 21 1.73 4.29 18.67
CA TYR A 21 2.57 4.84 17.62
C TYR A 21 4.03 5.03 18.04
N LYS A 22 4.29 5.46 19.28
CA LYS A 22 5.66 5.53 19.82
C LYS A 22 6.29 4.14 19.88
N ASP A 23 5.55 3.15 20.37
CA ASP A 23 5.98 1.75 20.43
C ASP A 23 6.26 1.23 19.01
N MET A 24 5.39 1.53 18.04
CA MET A 24 5.61 1.19 16.63
C MET A 24 6.86 1.87 16.06
N ARG A 25 7.06 3.17 16.28
CA ARG A 25 8.26 3.89 15.81
C ARG A 25 9.54 3.34 16.41
N GLU A 26 9.51 3.02 17.70
CA GLU A 26 10.63 2.39 18.39
C GLU A 26 10.95 1.02 17.78
N HIS A 27 9.92 0.22 17.49
CA HIS A 27 10.09 -1.06 16.78
C HIS A 27 10.60 -0.87 15.34
N MET A 28 10.29 0.26 14.71
CA MET A 28 10.75 0.62 13.36
C MET A 28 12.12 1.31 13.34
N GLY A 29 12.75 1.54 14.50
CA GLY A 29 14.06 2.22 14.58
C GLY A 29 14.02 3.70 14.16
N LEU A 30 12.84 4.32 14.15
CA LEU A 30 12.67 5.73 13.78
C LEU A 30 13.03 6.63 14.97
N PRO A 31 13.77 7.74 14.77
CA PRO A 31 14.15 8.64 15.84
C PRO A 31 12.90 9.22 16.52
N PRO A 32 12.93 9.51 17.83
CA PRO A 32 11.78 10.08 18.54
C PRO A 32 11.50 11.50 18.03
N ASP A 33 10.24 11.77 17.70
CA ASP A 33 9.78 13.08 17.21
C ASP A 33 8.93 13.77 18.29
N ASN A 34 9.15 15.08 18.47
CA ASN A 34 8.63 15.85 19.60
C ASN A 34 7.32 16.60 19.31
N SER A 35 6.79 16.56 18.09
CA SER A 35 5.49 17.15 17.78
C SER A 35 4.71 16.29 16.80
N MET A 36 3.71 15.60 17.32
CA MET A 36 2.85 14.72 16.54
C MET A 36 1.69 15.52 15.94
N ASP A 37 1.80 15.93 14.67
CA ASP A 37 0.64 16.41 13.93
C ASP A 37 -0.12 15.23 13.34
N TRP A 38 -1.12 14.76 14.07
CA TRP A 38 -1.99 13.68 13.62
C TRP A 38 -2.77 14.04 12.34
N ASN A 39 -2.94 15.34 12.04
CA ASN A 39 -3.70 15.79 10.87
C ASN A 39 -2.92 15.68 9.56
N SER A 40 -1.60 15.46 9.61
CA SER A 40 -0.76 15.36 8.41
C SER A 40 -0.54 13.92 7.95
N ARG A 41 -1.19 12.93 8.57
CA ARG A 41 -0.98 11.51 8.27
C ARG A 41 -2.02 10.99 7.30
N VAL A 42 -1.53 10.19 6.37
CA VAL A 42 -2.35 9.43 5.42
C VAL A 42 -2.27 7.98 5.85
N SER A 43 -3.42 7.33 6.02
CA SER A 43 -3.49 5.90 6.32
C SER A 43 -2.90 5.10 5.15
N LEU A 44 -2.22 3.99 5.41
CA LEU A 44 -1.82 3.08 4.34
C LEU A 44 -3.04 2.54 3.59
N LEU A 45 -4.17 2.40 4.29
CA LEU A 45 -5.44 2.01 3.69
C LEU A 45 -5.93 3.05 2.66
N ASP A 46 -5.63 4.34 2.87
CA ASP A 46 -5.98 5.42 1.94
C ASP A 46 -5.01 5.49 0.75
N ILE A 47 -3.81 4.90 0.84
CA ILE A 47 -2.78 4.86 -0.23
C ILE A 47 -2.92 3.59 -1.10
N LEU A 48 -3.50 2.54 -0.53
CA LEU A 48 -3.72 1.26 -1.20
C LEU A 48 -4.47 1.40 -2.55
N PRO A 49 -5.55 2.19 -2.69
CA PRO A 49 -6.22 2.40 -3.97
C PRO A 49 -5.28 2.90 -5.07
N GLU A 50 -4.41 3.85 -4.76
CA GLU A 50 -3.44 4.42 -5.69
C GLU A 50 -2.43 3.38 -6.13
N TYR A 51 -1.93 2.58 -5.18
CA TYR A 51 -1.02 1.48 -5.52
C TYR A 51 -1.70 0.42 -6.39
N MET A 52 -2.97 0.08 -6.10
CA MET A 52 -3.76 -0.85 -6.90
C MET A 52 -4.02 -0.31 -8.32
N ALA A 53 -4.26 1.00 -8.46
CA ALA A 53 -4.47 1.65 -9.74
C ALA A 53 -3.21 1.62 -10.64
N LEU A 54 -2.01 1.55 -10.06
CA LEU A 54 -0.78 1.39 -10.84
C LEU A 54 -0.77 0.11 -11.67
N GLY A 55 -1.53 -0.93 -11.30
CA GLY A 55 -1.61 -2.19 -12.05
C GLY A 55 -1.85 -1.99 -13.55
N ASP A 56 -2.64 -0.98 -13.95
CA ASP A 56 -2.91 -0.72 -15.37
C ASP A 56 -1.69 -0.30 -16.19
N VAL A 57 -0.66 0.26 -15.54
CA VAL A 57 0.58 0.70 -16.19
C VAL A 57 1.74 -0.26 -15.98
N ILE A 58 1.56 -1.31 -15.17
CA ILE A 58 2.64 -2.27 -14.88
C ILE A 58 2.95 -3.15 -16.11
N PRO A 59 4.19 -3.16 -16.60
CA PRO A 59 4.60 -4.06 -17.67
C PRO A 59 4.56 -5.52 -17.19
N SER A 60 4.34 -6.46 -18.12
CA SER A 60 4.22 -7.89 -17.81
C SER A 60 5.41 -8.45 -17.01
N VAL A 61 6.61 -7.90 -17.22
CA VAL A 61 7.86 -8.31 -16.55
C VAL A 61 7.82 -8.04 -15.04
N LEU A 62 7.16 -6.96 -14.59
CA LEU A 62 7.07 -6.58 -13.18
C LEU A 62 5.78 -7.04 -12.50
N ARG A 63 4.87 -7.67 -13.26
CA ARG A 63 3.52 -8.00 -12.79
C ARG A 63 3.50 -8.90 -11.56
N GLN A 64 4.33 -9.95 -11.57
CA GLN A 64 4.40 -10.89 -10.44
C GLN A 64 4.88 -10.19 -9.17
N THR A 65 5.97 -9.41 -9.26
CA THR A 65 6.52 -8.65 -8.15
C THR A 65 5.53 -7.60 -7.63
N TRP A 66 4.88 -6.87 -8.53
CA TRP A 66 3.85 -5.90 -8.15
C TRP A 66 2.69 -6.55 -7.40
N MET A 67 2.25 -7.74 -7.84
CA MET A 67 1.20 -8.50 -7.17
C MET A 67 1.63 -8.96 -5.77
N GLU A 68 2.82 -9.53 -5.64
CA GLU A 68 3.34 -9.94 -4.32
C GLU A 68 3.43 -8.74 -3.37
N ASN A 69 3.92 -7.60 -3.86
CA ASN A 69 3.96 -6.34 -3.13
C ASN A 69 2.57 -5.82 -2.75
N ALA A 70 1.57 -5.94 -3.64
CA ALA A 70 0.20 -5.54 -3.35
C ALA A 70 -0.39 -6.33 -2.17
N ILE A 71 -0.18 -7.64 -2.13
CA ILE A 71 -0.64 -8.49 -1.03
C ILE A 71 0.07 -8.11 0.28
N LEU A 72 1.38 -7.84 0.22
CA LEU A 72 2.14 -7.39 1.39
C LEU A 72 1.67 -6.01 1.86
N LEU A 73 1.32 -5.10 0.95
CA LEU A 73 0.78 -3.79 1.29
C LEU A 73 -0.59 -3.92 1.97
N MET A 74 -1.48 -4.80 1.47
CA MET A 74 -2.77 -5.10 2.13
C MET A 74 -2.56 -5.63 3.56
N LEU A 75 -1.56 -6.49 3.76
CA LEU A 75 -1.18 -6.98 5.09
C LEU A 75 -0.71 -5.84 6.00
N GLN A 76 0.14 -4.92 5.50
CA GLN A 76 0.60 -3.77 6.28
C GLN A 76 -0.55 -2.79 6.59
N CYS A 77 -1.49 -2.58 5.67
CA CYS A 77 -2.69 -1.79 5.93
C CYS A 77 -3.49 -2.39 7.10
N ALA A 78 -3.74 -3.70 7.07
CA ALA A 78 -4.45 -4.37 8.15
C ALA A 78 -3.68 -4.31 9.49
N LEU A 79 -2.36 -4.48 9.47
CA LEU A 79 -1.53 -4.34 10.67
C LEU A 79 -1.56 -2.91 11.23
N GLU A 80 -1.53 -1.89 10.37
CA GLU A 80 -1.63 -0.49 10.77
C GLU A 80 -2.98 -0.19 11.44
N GLN A 81 -4.09 -0.63 10.83
CA GLN A 81 -5.43 -0.44 11.42
C GLN A 81 -5.50 -1.03 12.83
N VAL A 82 -5.00 -2.25 13.02
CA VAL A 82 -5.09 -2.91 14.34
C VAL A 82 -4.07 -2.38 15.34
N LEU A 83 -2.80 -2.19 14.95
CA LEU A 83 -1.72 -1.85 15.89
C LEU A 83 -1.61 -0.35 16.17
N VAL A 84 -1.90 0.51 15.17
CA VAL A 84 -1.77 1.96 15.31
C VAL A 84 -3.09 2.58 15.72
N TYR A 85 -4.15 2.30 14.95
CA TYR A 85 -5.47 2.88 15.19
C TYR A 85 -6.29 2.11 16.23
N GLY A 86 -5.88 0.89 16.60
CA GLY A 86 -6.60 0.06 17.57
C GLY A 86 -7.91 -0.51 17.02
N GLU A 87 -8.09 -0.45 15.70
CA GLU A 87 -9.29 -0.93 15.01
C GLU A 87 -9.24 -2.45 14.93
N THR A 88 -9.97 -3.13 15.81
CA THR A 88 -10.10 -4.60 15.81
C THR A 88 -11.34 -5.09 15.07
N GLU A 89 -12.12 -4.19 14.49
CA GLU A 89 -13.32 -4.54 13.74
C GLU A 89 -12.91 -5.32 12.49
N ALA A 90 -13.50 -6.50 12.31
CA ALA A 90 -13.25 -7.35 11.15
C ALA A 90 -13.50 -6.60 9.83
N GLU A 91 -14.38 -5.61 9.84
CA GLU A 91 -14.71 -4.76 8.70
C GLU A 91 -13.49 -4.01 8.14
N LYS A 92 -12.59 -3.49 9.00
CA LYS A 92 -11.40 -2.74 8.57
C LYS A 92 -10.30 -3.63 7.99
N ILE A 93 -10.17 -4.84 8.53
CA ILE A 93 -9.29 -5.86 7.96
C ILE A 93 -9.86 -6.34 6.62
N ASP A 94 -11.17 -6.56 6.56
CA ASP A 94 -11.84 -6.99 5.33
C ASP A 94 -11.78 -5.91 4.24
N GLU A 95 -11.82 -4.62 4.62
CA GLU A 95 -11.61 -3.48 3.70
C GLU A 95 -10.22 -3.53 3.05
N ALA A 96 -9.16 -3.77 3.83
CA ALA A 96 -7.81 -3.91 3.30
C ALA A 96 -7.68 -5.07 2.29
N PHE A 97 -8.45 -6.15 2.47
CA PHE A 97 -8.46 -7.34 1.62
C PHE A 97 -9.64 -7.40 0.63
N ALA A 98 -10.44 -6.34 0.52
CA ALA A 98 -11.61 -6.29 -0.36
C ALA A 98 -11.23 -6.22 -1.84
N TRP A 99 -9.97 -5.91 -2.12
CA TRP A 99 -9.42 -5.84 -3.45
C TRP A 99 -9.33 -7.23 -4.08
N ASP A 100 -10.06 -7.41 -5.17
CA ASP A 100 -10.01 -8.64 -5.97
C ASP A 100 -8.84 -8.59 -6.96
N TRP A 101 -8.66 -9.68 -7.70
CA TRP A 101 -7.73 -9.76 -8.84
C TRP A 101 -7.83 -8.48 -9.69
N PRO A 102 -6.71 -7.79 -9.98
CA PRO A 102 -6.76 -6.55 -10.75
C PRO A 102 -7.24 -6.87 -12.16
N TYR A 103 -8.50 -6.51 -12.42
CA TYR A 103 -9.13 -6.71 -13.72
C TYR A 103 -8.72 -5.57 -14.64
N SER A 104 -7.45 -5.53 -15.04
CA SER A 104 -7.05 -4.62 -16.12
C SER A 104 -7.52 -5.22 -17.45
N HIS A 105 -8.12 -4.41 -18.31
CA HIS A 105 -8.49 -4.82 -19.67
C HIS A 105 -7.28 -5.29 -20.51
N ASN A 106 -6.07 -4.91 -20.10
CA ASN A 106 -4.81 -5.28 -20.73
C ASN A 106 -4.22 -6.58 -20.17
N TRP A 107 -4.81 -7.13 -19.11
CA TRP A 107 -4.31 -8.32 -18.44
C TRP A 107 -5.12 -9.54 -18.88
N LEU A 108 -4.65 -10.18 -19.95
CA LEU A 108 -5.01 -11.55 -20.30
C LEU A 108 -4.32 -12.51 -19.32
N GLY A 109 -4.70 -12.44 -18.04
CA GLY A 109 -4.25 -13.38 -17.03
C GLY A 109 -4.75 -14.78 -17.37
N ASN A 110 -3.88 -15.78 -17.26
CA ASN A 110 -4.33 -17.16 -17.30
C ASN A 110 -5.13 -17.45 -16.01
N GLY A 111 -6.10 -18.37 -16.06
CA GLY A 111 -6.92 -18.69 -14.88
C GLY A 111 -6.10 -19.16 -13.67
N THR A 112 -4.87 -19.62 -13.91
CA THR A 112 -3.90 -20.05 -12.90
C THR A 112 -3.30 -18.91 -12.09
N GLU A 113 -2.95 -17.77 -12.71
CA GLU A 113 -2.43 -16.58 -12.02
C GLU A 113 -3.48 -15.97 -11.10
N LYS A 114 -4.73 -15.88 -11.60
CA LYS A 114 -5.86 -15.44 -10.79
C LYS A 114 -6.06 -16.32 -9.55
N ALA A 115 -6.01 -17.65 -9.73
CA ALA A 115 -6.13 -18.58 -8.62
C ALA A 115 -4.96 -18.47 -7.63
N ALA A 116 -3.74 -18.27 -8.11
CA ALA A 116 -2.55 -18.09 -7.28
C ALA A 116 -2.65 -16.82 -6.43
N TRP A 117 -3.09 -15.71 -7.03
CA TRP A 117 -3.34 -14.45 -6.31
C TRP A 117 -4.38 -14.63 -5.20
N THR A 118 -5.56 -15.16 -5.53
CA THR A 118 -6.64 -15.35 -4.56
C THR A 118 -6.17 -16.25 -3.42
N THR A 119 -5.42 -17.32 -3.73
CA THR A 119 -4.86 -18.23 -2.71
C THR A 119 -3.86 -17.50 -1.81
N SER A 120 -2.90 -16.79 -2.37
CA SER A 120 -1.88 -16.06 -1.60
C SER A 120 -2.50 -14.97 -0.73
N ARG A 121 -3.46 -14.22 -1.28
CA ARG A 121 -4.22 -13.20 -0.55
C ARG A 121 -4.98 -13.82 0.62
N ASP A 122 -5.71 -14.90 0.37
CA ASP A 122 -6.53 -15.54 1.40
C ASP A 122 -5.67 -16.18 2.49
N VAL A 123 -4.49 -16.73 2.16
CA VAL A 123 -3.51 -17.21 3.14
C VAL A 123 -3.02 -16.08 4.04
N MET A 124 -2.69 -14.92 3.47
CA MET A 124 -2.26 -13.76 4.26
C MET A 124 -3.38 -13.20 5.13
N ARG A 125 -4.61 -13.11 4.59
CA ARG A 125 -5.79 -12.72 5.37
C ARG A 125 -6.05 -13.69 6.52
N CYS A 126 -6.02 -15.01 6.27
CA CYS A 126 -6.19 -16.02 7.31
C CYS A 126 -5.09 -15.95 8.37
N SER A 127 -3.87 -15.52 8.01
CA SER A 127 -2.77 -15.40 8.96
C SER A 127 -3.01 -14.31 10.02
N LEU A 128 -3.78 -13.26 9.69
CA LEU A 128 -4.18 -12.21 10.62
C LEU A 128 -5.22 -12.69 11.63
N ILE A 129 -6.06 -13.64 11.24
CA ILE A 129 -7.09 -14.21 12.12
C ILE A 129 -6.42 -15.18 13.10
N PRO A 130 -6.49 -14.95 14.43
CA PRO A 130 -5.88 -15.85 15.40
C PRO A 130 -6.55 -17.22 15.34
N SER A 131 -5.79 -18.23 14.90
CA SER A 131 -6.21 -19.63 14.94
C SER A 131 -5.90 -20.21 16.33
N GLY A 132 -6.86 -20.16 17.26
CA GLY A 132 -6.79 -20.86 18.55
C GLY A 132 -6.87 -19.97 19.80
N THR A 133 -6.17 -20.38 20.88
CA THR A 133 -6.20 -19.79 22.24
C THR A 133 -5.27 -18.59 22.45
N SER A 134 -4.53 -18.17 21.42
CA SER A 134 -3.60 -17.03 21.50
C SER A 134 -4.33 -15.70 21.32
N THR A 135 -3.98 -14.70 22.13
CA THR A 135 -4.46 -13.33 21.99
C THR A 135 -4.07 -12.74 20.63
N SER A 136 -5.02 -12.05 19.97
CA SER A 136 -4.86 -11.44 18.65
C SER A 136 -3.58 -10.61 18.54
N GLU A 137 -3.27 -9.83 19.57
CA GLU A 137 -2.07 -8.98 19.63
C GLU A 137 -0.74 -9.74 19.51
N VAL A 138 -0.63 -10.95 20.07
CA VAL A 138 0.62 -11.73 20.01
C VAL A 138 0.85 -12.26 18.59
N ASN A 139 -0.22 -12.65 17.91
CA ASN A 139 -0.14 -13.09 16.51
C ASN A 139 0.22 -11.92 15.58
N LEU A 140 -0.37 -10.74 15.81
CA LEU A 140 -0.10 -9.55 15.02
C LEU A 140 1.33 -9.02 15.23
N LYS A 141 1.83 -9.03 16.47
CA LYS A 141 3.24 -8.72 16.74
C LYS A 141 4.18 -9.69 16.02
N ARG A 142 3.87 -10.99 16.04
CA ARG A 142 4.65 -11.99 15.30
C ARG A 142 4.64 -11.72 13.80
N LEU A 143 3.51 -11.34 13.21
CA LEU A 143 3.42 -10.99 11.80
C LEU A 143 4.19 -9.71 11.46
N SER A 144 4.14 -8.70 12.33
CA SER A 144 4.94 -7.48 12.19
C SER A 144 6.45 -7.77 12.21
N PHE A 145 6.90 -8.71 13.04
CA PHE A 145 8.31 -9.14 13.02
C PHE A 145 8.66 -9.99 11.79
N LYS A 146 7.70 -10.75 11.25
CA LYS A 146 7.93 -11.59 10.07
C LYS A 146 7.96 -10.77 8.77
N TYR A 147 7.17 -9.70 8.71
CA TYR A 147 7.08 -8.80 7.57
C TYR A 147 7.28 -7.36 8.06
N PRO A 148 8.53 -6.94 8.28
CA PRO A 148 8.81 -5.58 8.72
C PRO A 148 8.43 -4.58 7.62
N LEU A 149 7.79 -3.47 8.01
CA LEU A 149 7.30 -2.45 7.08
C LEU A 149 8.43 -1.92 6.18
N PHE A 150 9.64 -1.75 6.71
CA PHE A 150 10.80 -1.27 5.96
C PHE A 150 11.17 -2.17 4.77
N GLU A 151 11.04 -3.49 4.89
CA GLU A 151 11.31 -4.41 3.78
C GLU A 151 10.20 -4.32 2.71
N VAL A 152 8.95 -4.16 3.15
CA VAL A 152 7.81 -3.99 2.23
C VAL A 152 7.92 -2.65 1.49
N GLU A 153 8.26 -1.58 2.20
CA GLU A 153 8.51 -0.26 1.63
C GLU A 153 9.65 -0.31 0.61
N GLY A 154 10.78 -0.92 0.98
CA GLY A 154 11.92 -1.11 0.07
C GLY A 154 11.52 -1.86 -1.20
N ALA A 155 10.81 -2.98 -1.07
CA ALA A 155 10.34 -3.76 -2.21
C ALA A 155 9.36 -3.00 -3.12
N ILE A 156 8.49 -2.19 -2.54
CA ILE A 156 7.57 -1.32 -3.29
C ILE A 156 8.35 -0.23 -4.02
N LEU A 157 9.27 0.47 -3.34
CA LEU A 157 10.08 1.53 -3.92
C LEU A 157 10.98 1.01 -5.04
N ASP A 158 11.60 -0.15 -4.86
CA ASP A 158 12.39 -0.80 -5.91
C ASP A 158 11.53 -1.12 -7.12
N SER A 159 10.34 -1.71 -6.91
CA SER A 159 9.40 -1.99 -8.00
C SER A 159 8.91 -0.72 -8.71
N LEU A 160 8.71 0.39 -7.98
CA LEU A 160 8.34 1.69 -8.57
C LEU A 160 9.50 2.32 -9.34
N ASN A 161 10.72 2.20 -8.83
CA ASN A 161 11.91 2.67 -9.51
C ASN A 161 12.16 1.89 -10.80
N ASP A 162 11.99 0.56 -10.77
CA ASP A 162 12.04 -0.28 -11.97
C ASP A 162 10.98 0.12 -12.99
N LEU A 163 9.75 0.40 -12.54
CA LEU A 163 8.69 0.94 -13.40
C LEU A 163 9.11 2.28 -14.02
N LEU A 164 9.63 3.22 -13.22
CA LEU A 164 10.09 4.53 -13.71
C LEU A 164 11.24 4.42 -14.71
N ASN A 165 12.15 3.47 -14.52
CA ASN A 165 13.25 3.21 -15.45
C ASN A 165 12.77 2.58 -16.76
N MET A 166 11.67 1.81 -16.72
CA MET A 166 11.06 1.19 -17.90
C MET A 166 10.12 2.15 -18.65
N LEU A 167 9.54 3.13 -17.97
CA LEU A 167 8.75 4.18 -18.59
C LEU A 167 9.71 5.10 -19.37
N GLU A 168 9.77 4.91 -20.69
CA GLU A 168 10.55 5.79 -21.57
C GLU A 168 10.29 7.26 -21.23
N ILE A 169 11.36 8.06 -21.19
CA ILE A 169 11.32 9.51 -20.98
C ILE A 169 10.21 10.10 -21.87
N PRO A 170 9.19 10.76 -21.31
CA PRO A 170 8.12 11.35 -22.10
C PRO A 170 8.70 12.21 -23.21
N ILE A 171 8.13 12.13 -24.42
CA ILE A 171 8.64 12.82 -25.62
C ILE A 171 8.89 14.32 -25.37
N LEU A 172 8.07 14.95 -24.52
CA LEU A 172 8.23 16.35 -24.10
C LEU A 172 9.54 16.63 -23.36
N GLN A 173 10.00 15.67 -22.54
CA GLN A 173 11.27 15.76 -21.83
C GLN A 173 12.45 15.39 -22.76
N ARG A 174 12.27 14.50 -23.74
CA ARG A 174 13.25 14.28 -24.84
C ARG A 174 13.43 15.50 -25.75
N LEU A 175 12.33 16.23 -26.01
CA LEU A 175 12.34 17.51 -26.73
C LEU A 175 13.05 18.60 -25.93
N GLY A 176 12.79 18.70 -24.63
CA GLY A 176 13.48 19.63 -23.73
C GLY A 176 14.97 19.34 -23.54
N LEU A 177 15.38 18.08 -23.65
CA LEU A 177 16.78 17.62 -23.56
C LEU A 177 17.51 17.65 -24.92
N GLY A 178 16.91 18.20 -25.98
CA GLY A 178 17.56 18.38 -27.28
C GLY A 178 17.91 17.07 -28.01
N THR A 179 17.32 15.94 -27.62
CA THR A 179 17.57 14.60 -28.19
C THR A 179 16.54 14.21 -29.26
N ALA A 180 15.85 15.20 -29.84
CA ALA A 180 14.87 15.02 -30.92
C ALA A 180 15.51 14.80 -32.32
N SER A 181 16.75 14.33 -32.39
CA SER A 181 17.47 14.14 -33.66
C SER A 181 16.97 12.94 -34.49
N GLU A 182 16.00 12.17 -33.99
CA GLU A 182 15.45 10.99 -34.68
C GLU A 182 14.04 11.21 -35.24
N LEU A 183 13.45 12.41 -35.08
CA LEU A 183 12.29 12.83 -35.88
C LEU A 183 12.77 13.28 -37.27
N ASN A 184 13.48 12.40 -37.97
CA ASN A 184 13.82 12.64 -39.36
C ASN A 184 12.55 12.42 -40.18
N VAL A 185 11.87 13.54 -40.41
CA VAL A 185 11.08 13.91 -41.59
C VAL A 185 10.72 12.69 -42.46
N MET A 186 9.43 12.30 -42.43
CA MET A 186 8.82 11.69 -43.60
C MET A 186 9.12 12.59 -44.78
N ASP A 187 10.14 12.23 -45.55
CA ASP A 187 10.50 12.97 -46.75
C ASP A 187 9.38 12.72 -47.74
N VAL A 188 8.60 13.77 -47.89
CA VAL A 188 7.62 13.98 -48.93
C VAL A 188 8.39 13.99 -50.25
N THR A 189 8.38 12.84 -50.94
CA THR A 189 8.53 12.79 -52.40
C THR A 189 7.42 11.86 -52.89
N GLY A 190 6.40 12.29 -53.63
CA GLY A 190 6.33 13.51 -54.42
C GLY A 190 7.10 13.37 -55.74
N GLU A 191 7.02 12.21 -56.40
CA GLU A 191 6.90 12.03 -57.85
C GLU A 191 6.59 10.56 -58.21
#